data_AF-D4VPH0-F1
#
_entry.id   AF-D4VPH0-F1
#
_cell.length_a   1.000
_cell.length_b   1.000
_cell.length_c   1.000
_cell.angle_alpha   90.00
_cell.angle_beta   90.00
_cell.angle_gamma   90.00
#
_symmetry.space_group_name_H-M   'P 1'
#
loop_
_entity.id
_entity.type
_entity.pdbx_description
1 polymer ?
#
loop_
_entity_poly.entity_id
_entity_poly.type
_entity_poly.pdbx_seq_one_letter_code
_entity_poly.pdbx_strand_id
1 'polypeptide(L)'
;MINRKLVVFVSFCILSISSFAQTRLDSIRNKLFAPENKNVLVASHRGDWRNACENSIEAIDNAVKMGVDIVEVDLARTKDGHLILMHDSKLDRTTTGKGLVADHTLAEIKALQLRNGCHIKTIYKVPTLEEALLFAKGRVMLNLDKAFDYFDQVYTLLEKTGTTDMVIMKSDAPADYVKKNYGKYLKKVVFMPKINLDDKNAMQRLDDYLQIINPVAVEFKFASDLNRLPYDVKNAMKGRARIWYNTLWNTHAGGHDDDCSLVDPDEGYGYLIDSLGASILQTDRPAYLINYLKKKELKKKWECIENWDYLSVENEWTMQTSPNFDVEEVFLKGKHTPATNEDGIIVTPYFAAVIDGATAKSELEIDGKKTGRIAMELVIEAIHDFPKDIDANEALKRITEKIHSFYVQHRLLEELEKTPGSRFTANGVIYSYEKNEIWQIGDCQCLFGNTYSSNEKEIDAIMANARAVVNEIALLNGATPDDLLSNDPGRNFIYRFLQQQAILQNNPDKNQPYSFPVFDGFPINMHQVRIFSIGNHTQIVLSSDGYPCLFPTLRESECYLMNILENDPLCMRQYKSTKGIKKGNCSFDDRAYLKIRINR
;
A
#
# COMPACT_ATOMS: atom_id res chain seq x y z
N MET A 1 74.47 -30.77 6.89
CA MET A 1 73.36 -30.12 7.62
C MET A 1 72.15 -30.07 6.72
N ILE A 2 71.12 -30.82 7.12
CA ILE A 2 69.82 -30.97 6.45
C ILE A 2 69.03 -29.67 6.65
N ASN A 3 68.38 -29.15 5.61
CA ASN A 3 67.23 -28.27 5.80
C ASN A 3 66.16 -28.55 4.74
N ARG A 4 65.26 -29.47 5.09
CA ARG A 4 64.04 -29.79 4.34
C ARG A 4 63.05 -28.63 4.52
N LYS A 5 62.71 -27.92 3.45
CA LYS A 5 61.52 -27.05 3.45
C LYS A 5 60.28 -27.90 3.25
N LEU A 6 59.47 -27.95 4.31
CA LEU A 6 58.15 -28.56 4.39
C LEU A 6 57.17 -27.75 3.52
N VAL A 7 56.67 -28.32 2.43
CA VAL A 7 55.55 -27.75 1.67
C VAL A 7 54.27 -28.27 2.31
N VAL A 8 53.58 -27.41 3.04
CA VAL A 8 52.25 -27.69 3.61
C VAL A 8 51.22 -27.44 2.52
N PHE A 9 50.63 -28.50 1.97
CA PHE A 9 49.44 -28.42 1.14
C PHE A 9 48.22 -28.22 2.05
N VAL A 10 47.72 -26.99 2.17
CA VAL A 10 46.41 -26.72 2.78
C VAL A 10 45.35 -27.00 1.72
N SER A 11 44.68 -28.15 1.83
CA SER A 11 43.50 -28.45 1.02
C SER A 11 42.32 -27.63 1.56
N PHE A 12 41.95 -26.57 0.85
CA PHE A 12 40.76 -25.78 1.13
C PHE A 12 39.54 -26.58 0.64
N CYS A 13 38.88 -27.31 1.54
CA CYS A 13 37.54 -27.82 1.31
C CYS A 13 36.58 -26.63 1.23
N ILE A 14 36.29 -26.18 0.01
CA ILE A 14 35.19 -25.25 -0.27
C ILE A 14 33.89 -26.04 -0.06
N LEU A 15 33.33 -25.94 1.15
CA LEU A 15 31.93 -26.24 1.40
C LEU A 15 31.12 -25.18 0.63
N SER A 16 30.71 -25.53 -0.58
CA SER A 16 29.70 -24.80 -1.33
C SER A 16 28.38 -24.89 -0.59
N ILE A 17 28.14 -23.97 0.34
CA ILE A 17 26.79 -23.70 0.85
C ILE A 17 26.06 -23.03 -0.31
N SER A 18 25.35 -23.84 -1.09
CA SER A 18 24.33 -23.34 -2.02
C SER A 18 23.27 -22.65 -1.18
N SER A 19 23.35 -21.32 -1.08
CA SER A 19 22.25 -20.48 -0.60
C SER A 19 21.09 -20.66 -1.60
N PHE A 20 20.19 -21.60 -1.31
CA PHE A 20 18.93 -21.68 -2.04
C PHE A 20 18.15 -20.41 -1.72
N ALA A 21 17.94 -19.56 -2.73
CA ALA A 21 17.11 -18.38 -2.60
C ALA A 21 15.70 -18.82 -2.16
N GLN A 22 15.28 -18.38 -0.96
CA GLN A 22 13.98 -18.71 -0.40
C GLN A 22 12.87 -18.18 -1.31
N THR A 23 11.98 -19.05 -1.78
CA THR A 23 10.88 -18.62 -2.66
C THR A 23 9.80 -17.89 -1.86
N ARG A 24 8.94 -17.13 -2.55
CA ARG A 24 7.76 -16.50 -1.92
C ARG A 24 6.87 -17.55 -1.25
N LEU A 25 6.68 -18.70 -1.90
CA LEU A 25 5.93 -19.82 -1.35
C LEU A 25 6.55 -20.34 -0.05
N ASP A 26 7.87 -20.45 0.05
CA ASP A 26 8.54 -20.89 1.28
C ASP A 26 8.30 -19.93 2.44
N SER A 27 8.30 -18.62 2.18
CA SER A 27 7.96 -17.60 3.19
C SER A 27 6.53 -17.76 3.71
N ILE A 28 5.57 -17.97 2.80
CA ILE A 28 4.16 -18.17 3.16
C ILE A 28 3.99 -19.47 3.97
N ARG A 29 4.61 -20.56 3.53
CA ARG A 29 4.58 -21.85 4.24
C ARG A 29 5.17 -21.73 5.63
N ASN A 30 6.33 -21.10 5.79
CA ASN A 30 6.94 -20.93 7.10
C ASN A 30 6.03 -20.17 8.07
N LYS A 31 5.27 -19.16 7.59
CA LYS A 31 4.25 -18.50 8.41
C LYS A 31 3.10 -19.46 8.72
N LEU A 32 2.53 -20.14 7.72
CA LEU A 32 1.39 -21.05 7.89
C LEU A 32 1.66 -22.14 8.94
N PHE A 33 2.85 -22.75 8.90
CA PHE A 33 3.25 -23.84 9.80
C PHE A 33 3.76 -23.37 11.18
N ALA A 34 3.82 -22.06 11.43
CA ALA A 34 4.21 -21.46 12.71
C ALA A 34 2.95 -20.90 13.42
N PRO A 35 2.22 -21.69 14.22
CA PRO A 35 0.98 -21.26 14.87
C PRO A 35 1.15 -20.13 15.90
N GLU A 36 2.37 -19.94 16.42
CA GLU A 36 2.74 -18.85 17.32
C GLU A 36 3.04 -17.52 16.59
N ASN A 37 3.25 -17.57 15.27
CA ASN A 37 3.58 -16.39 14.48
C ASN A 37 2.34 -15.49 14.34
N LYS A 38 2.47 -14.26 14.83
CA LYS A 38 1.40 -13.25 14.93
C LYS A 38 1.02 -12.59 13.59
N ASN A 39 1.73 -12.88 12.50
CA ASN A 39 1.38 -12.36 11.19
C ASN A 39 0.07 -12.98 10.72
N VAL A 40 -0.85 -12.12 10.29
CA VAL A 40 -2.12 -12.52 9.68
C VAL A 40 -1.87 -12.83 8.21
N LEU A 41 -2.21 -14.04 7.78
CA LEU A 41 -2.17 -14.42 6.37
C LEU A 41 -3.45 -13.96 5.67
N VAL A 42 -3.31 -13.40 4.48
CA VAL A 42 -4.45 -12.96 3.66
C VAL A 42 -4.84 -14.05 2.67
N ALA A 43 -6.09 -14.48 2.73
CA ALA A 43 -6.72 -15.35 1.75
C ALA A 43 -7.67 -14.56 0.85
N SER A 44 -7.52 -14.67 -0.47
CA SER A 44 -8.41 -14.04 -1.45
C SER A 44 -9.44 -15.06 -1.94
N HIS A 45 -10.71 -14.84 -1.64
CA HIS A 45 -11.81 -15.74 -2.01
C HIS A 45 -12.04 -15.70 -3.53
N ARG A 46 -11.95 -16.85 -4.21
CA ARG A 46 -12.05 -16.98 -5.68
C ARG A 46 -11.07 -16.10 -6.48
N GLY A 47 -9.95 -15.70 -5.87
CA GLY A 47 -9.03 -14.71 -6.42
C GLY A 47 -9.57 -13.27 -6.34
N ASP A 48 -8.84 -12.31 -6.90
CA ASP A 48 -9.26 -10.90 -6.88
C ASP A 48 -10.39 -10.59 -7.89
N TRP A 49 -11.58 -11.15 -7.64
CA TRP A 49 -12.73 -11.09 -8.54
C TRP A 49 -13.39 -9.71 -8.61
N ARG A 50 -13.04 -8.78 -7.72
CA ARG A 50 -13.47 -7.38 -7.85
C ARG A 50 -12.80 -6.68 -9.03
N ASN A 51 -11.63 -7.15 -9.47
CA ASN A 51 -10.89 -6.58 -10.61
C ASN A 51 -10.71 -7.57 -11.78
N ALA A 52 -11.15 -8.82 -11.64
CA ALA A 52 -11.08 -9.86 -12.68
C ALA A 52 -12.31 -10.79 -12.61
N CYS A 53 -12.38 -11.82 -13.45
CA CYS A 53 -13.45 -12.83 -13.31
C CYS A 53 -13.13 -13.73 -12.10
N GLU A 54 -14.12 -14.08 -11.28
CA GLU A 54 -13.90 -15.05 -10.20
C GLU A 54 -13.38 -16.38 -10.75
N ASN A 55 -12.56 -17.10 -9.96
CA ASN A 55 -12.07 -18.44 -10.33
C ASN A 55 -11.31 -18.47 -11.67
N SER A 56 -10.55 -17.41 -11.97
CA SER A 56 -9.75 -17.25 -13.20
C SER A 56 -8.26 -17.14 -12.94
N ILE A 57 -7.43 -17.37 -13.96
CA ILE A 57 -5.97 -17.17 -13.86
C ILE A 57 -5.64 -15.69 -13.60
N GLU A 58 -6.42 -14.78 -14.17
CA GLU A 58 -6.24 -13.35 -14.04
C GLU A 58 -6.54 -12.88 -12.61
N ALA A 59 -7.57 -13.44 -11.97
CA ALA A 59 -7.88 -13.17 -10.57
C ALA A 59 -6.78 -13.72 -9.63
N ILE A 60 -6.20 -14.88 -9.95
CA ILE A 60 -5.03 -15.42 -9.23
C ILE A 60 -3.82 -14.49 -9.43
N ASP A 61 -3.57 -14.03 -10.65
CA ASP A 61 -2.43 -13.15 -10.97
C ASP A 61 -2.50 -11.80 -10.25
N ASN A 62 -3.68 -11.18 -10.25
CA ASN A 62 -3.93 -9.95 -9.51
C ASN A 62 -3.66 -10.15 -8.02
N ALA A 63 -4.19 -11.23 -7.42
CA ALA A 63 -3.94 -11.54 -6.02
C ALA A 63 -2.44 -11.74 -5.72
N VAL A 64 -1.70 -12.45 -6.60
CA VAL A 64 -0.24 -12.61 -6.48
C VAL A 64 0.47 -11.25 -6.50
N LYS A 65 0.13 -10.38 -7.46
CA LYS A 65 0.73 -9.05 -7.61
C LYS A 65 0.47 -8.15 -6.39
N MET A 66 -0.69 -8.28 -5.75
CA MET A 66 -1.05 -7.53 -4.54
C MET A 66 -0.31 -8.01 -3.28
N GLY A 67 0.26 -9.21 -3.30
CA GLY A 67 0.92 -9.79 -2.14
C GLY A 67 0.05 -10.73 -1.31
N VAL A 68 -1.08 -11.22 -1.82
CA VAL A 68 -1.95 -12.22 -1.16
C VAL A 68 -1.21 -13.52 -0.89
N ASP A 69 -1.34 -14.09 0.31
CA ASP A 69 -0.64 -15.31 0.73
C ASP A 69 -1.32 -16.59 0.20
N ILE A 70 -2.67 -16.61 0.21
CA ILE A 70 -3.48 -17.78 -0.16
C ILE A 70 -4.57 -17.33 -1.14
N VAL A 71 -4.78 -18.04 -2.24
CA VAL A 71 -5.95 -17.84 -3.09
C VAL A 71 -6.87 -19.04 -2.93
N GLU A 72 -8.10 -18.79 -2.50
CA GLU A 72 -9.13 -19.82 -2.49
C GLU A 72 -9.74 -19.92 -3.89
N VAL A 73 -9.97 -21.15 -4.35
CA VAL A 73 -10.64 -21.43 -5.62
C VAL A 73 -11.59 -22.62 -5.47
N ASP A 74 -12.67 -22.58 -6.23
CA ASP A 74 -13.71 -23.61 -6.23
C ASP A 74 -13.51 -24.62 -7.35
N LEU A 75 -13.85 -25.89 -7.12
CA LEU A 75 -13.82 -26.92 -8.15
C LEU A 75 -15.22 -27.37 -8.61
N ALA A 76 -15.30 -27.65 -9.92
CA ALA A 76 -16.36 -28.45 -10.51
C ALA A 76 -15.77 -29.48 -11.48
N ARG A 77 -16.50 -30.58 -11.71
CA ARG A 77 -16.09 -31.63 -12.64
C ARG A 77 -16.96 -31.62 -13.90
N THR A 78 -16.30 -31.58 -15.04
CA THR A 78 -16.90 -31.65 -16.39
C THR A 78 -17.40 -33.06 -16.72
N LYS A 79 -18.18 -33.19 -17.80
CA LYS A 79 -18.74 -34.46 -18.30
C LYS A 79 -17.68 -35.52 -18.57
N ASP A 80 -16.57 -35.11 -19.15
CA ASP A 80 -15.40 -35.95 -19.49
C ASP A 80 -14.38 -36.03 -18.34
N GLY A 81 -14.75 -35.59 -17.14
CA GLY A 81 -14.04 -35.87 -15.90
C GLY A 81 -12.93 -34.88 -15.55
N HIS A 82 -12.69 -33.83 -16.33
CA HIS A 82 -11.72 -32.78 -15.97
C HIS A 82 -12.21 -31.89 -14.83
N LEU A 83 -11.29 -31.51 -13.93
CA LEU A 83 -11.53 -30.53 -12.87
C LEU A 83 -11.25 -29.12 -13.40
N ILE A 84 -12.21 -28.23 -13.21
CA ILE A 84 -12.16 -26.82 -13.61
C ILE A 84 -12.39 -25.91 -12.40
N LEU A 85 -11.92 -24.67 -12.49
CA LEU A 85 -12.22 -23.66 -11.49
C LEU A 85 -13.62 -23.09 -11.77
N MET A 86 -14.57 -23.38 -10.88
CA MET A 86 -15.96 -22.96 -11.01
C MET A 86 -16.69 -23.14 -9.68
N HIS A 87 -17.33 -22.06 -9.20
CA HIS A 87 -18.12 -22.12 -7.98
C HIS A 87 -19.46 -22.85 -8.17
N ASP A 88 -20.22 -22.45 -9.19
CA ASP A 88 -21.59 -22.89 -9.39
C ASP A 88 -21.64 -24.26 -10.06
N SER A 89 -22.69 -25.03 -9.79
CA SER A 89 -22.95 -26.27 -10.53
C SER A 89 -23.40 -26.03 -11.98
N LYS A 90 -23.77 -24.78 -12.31
CA LYS A 90 -24.22 -24.33 -13.62
C LYS A 90 -23.31 -23.26 -14.21
N LEU A 91 -23.24 -23.22 -15.54
CA LEU A 91 -22.42 -22.28 -16.30
C LEU A 91 -23.02 -20.85 -16.39
N ASP A 92 -24.31 -20.69 -16.06
CA ASP A 92 -25.13 -19.53 -16.40
C ASP A 92 -24.61 -18.18 -15.84
N ARG A 93 -24.17 -18.14 -14.57
CA ARG A 93 -23.87 -16.88 -13.87
C ARG A 93 -22.54 -16.26 -14.31
N THR A 94 -21.51 -17.09 -14.43
CA THR A 94 -20.10 -16.67 -14.59
C THR A 94 -19.55 -16.91 -15.98
N THR A 95 -20.33 -17.48 -16.91
CA THR A 95 -19.89 -17.74 -18.28
C THR A 95 -20.92 -17.31 -19.32
N THR A 96 -20.58 -17.46 -20.60
CA THR A 96 -21.53 -17.31 -21.72
C THR A 96 -22.37 -18.56 -21.98
N GLY A 97 -22.10 -19.68 -21.32
CA GLY A 97 -22.84 -20.92 -21.44
C GLY A 97 -24.07 -20.99 -20.54
N LYS A 98 -24.77 -22.12 -20.59
CA LYS A 98 -25.94 -22.42 -19.77
C LYS A 98 -25.97 -23.91 -19.43
N GLY A 99 -26.64 -24.26 -18.34
CA GLY A 99 -26.82 -25.66 -17.95
C GLY A 99 -25.75 -26.14 -16.98
N LEU A 100 -25.83 -27.41 -16.58
CA LEU A 100 -24.95 -27.99 -15.58
C LEU A 100 -23.54 -28.19 -16.15
N VAL A 101 -22.51 -27.88 -15.36
CA VAL A 101 -21.11 -28.15 -15.73
C VAL A 101 -20.91 -29.63 -16.09
N ALA A 102 -21.58 -30.53 -15.38
CA ALA A 102 -21.49 -31.98 -15.59
C ALA A 102 -22.08 -32.47 -16.93
N ASP A 103 -22.84 -31.62 -17.65
CA ASP A 103 -23.41 -31.95 -18.96
C ASP A 103 -22.49 -31.57 -20.13
N HIS A 104 -21.42 -30.81 -19.85
CA HIS A 104 -20.49 -30.30 -20.86
C HIS A 104 -19.09 -30.87 -20.71
N THR A 105 -18.46 -31.16 -21.85
CA THR A 105 -17.04 -31.54 -21.93
C THR A 105 -16.13 -30.33 -21.67
N LEU A 106 -14.87 -30.59 -21.31
CA LEU A 106 -13.88 -29.52 -21.15
C LEU A 106 -13.73 -28.69 -22.43
N ALA A 107 -13.76 -29.33 -23.60
CA ALA A 107 -13.65 -28.65 -24.89
C ALA A 107 -14.79 -27.65 -25.12
N GLU A 108 -16.03 -28.04 -24.82
CA GLU A 108 -17.21 -27.16 -24.90
C GLU A 108 -17.10 -25.99 -23.92
N ILE A 109 -16.66 -26.25 -22.69
CA ILE A 109 -16.49 -25.20 -21.68
C ILE A 109 -15.36 -24.22 -22.06
N LYS A 110 -14.25 -24.71 -22.64
CA LYS A 110 -13.15 -23.87 -23.12
C LYS A 110 -13.56 -22.95 -24.28
N ALA A 111 -14.61 -23.30 -25.03
CA ALA A 111 -15.18 -22.43 -26.05
C ALA A 111 -15.89 -21.19 -25.46
N LEU A 112 -16.38 -21.27 -24.21
CA LEU A 112 -17.09 -20.20 -23.52
C LEU A 112 -16.17 -19.06 -23.07
N GLN A 113 -16.75 -17.94 -22.69
CA GLN A 113 -16.06 -16.79 -22.10
C GLN A 113 -16.57 -16.54 -20.69
N LEU A 114 -15.67 -16.14 -19.79
CA LEU A 114 -16.01 -15.75 -18.42
C LEU A 114 -16.70 -14.38 -18.38
N ARG A 115 -17.51 -14.16 -17.34
CA ARG A 115 -18.12 -12.88 -16.98
C ARG A 115 -17.50 -12.33 -15.72
N ASN A 116 -17.30 -11.00 -15.68
CA ASN A 116 -16.83 -10.30 -14.49
C ASN A 116 -17.95 -10.12 -13.45
N GLY A 117 -17.64 -9.49 -12.30
CA GLY A 117 -18.61 -9.22 -11.22
C GLY A 117 -19.81 -8.35 -11.62
N CYS A 118 -19.76 -7.66 -12.77
CA CYS A 118 -20.90 -6.93 -13.35
C CYS A 118 -21.68 -7.77 -14.38
N HIS A 119 -21.42 -9.08 -14.45
CA HIS A 119 -21.96 -10.02 -15.44
C HIS A 119 -21.61 -9.69 -16.90
N ILE A 120 -20.58 -8.86 -17.14
CA ILE A 120 -20.13 -8.48 -18.48
C ILE A 120 -19.16 -9.54 -19.01
N LYS A 121 -19.41 -9.98 -20.24
CA LYS A 121 -18.56 -10.93 -20.97
C LYS A 121 -17.14 -10.38 -21.16
N THR A 122 -16.15 -11.21 -20.87
CA THR A 122 -14.72 -10.88 -21.03
C THR A 122 -14.09 -11.72 -22.14
N ILE A 123 -12.78 -11.54 -22.36
CA ILE A 123 -11.98 -12.39 -23.26
C ILE A 123 -11.49 -13.67 -22.57
N TYR A 124 -11.62 -13.76 -21.25
CA TYR A 124 -11.01 -14.80 -20.43
C TYR A 124 -11.78 -16.12 -20.48
N LYS A 125 -11.08 -17.19 -20.16
CA LYS A 125 -11.55 -18.57 -20.30
C LYS A 125 -11.59 -19.26 -18.94
N VAL A 126 -12.50 -20.24 -18.81
CA VAL A 126 -12.56 -21.10 -17.62
C VAL A 126 -11.25 -21.92 -17.54
N PRO A 127 -10.47 -21.82 -16.45
CA PRO A 127 -9.25 -22.61 -16.31
C PRO A 127 -9.53 -24.01 -15.77
N THR A 128 -8.68 -24.95 -16.14
CA THR A 128 -8.58 -26.24 -15.45
C THR A 128 -7.84 -26.05 -14.13
N LEU A 129 -8.02 -26.98 -13.19
CA LEU A 129 -7.19 -27.00 -11.98
C LEU A 129 -5.71 -27.15 -12.33
N GLU A 130 -5.36 -27.89 -13.39
CA GLU A 130 -3.97 -28.08 -13.80
C GLU A 130 -3.31 -26.77 -14.21
N GLU A 131 -4.01 -25.95 -15.00
CA GLU A 131 -3.54 -24.63 -15.41
C GLU A 131 -3.35 -23.71 -14.20
N ALA A 132 -4.30 -23.70 -13.26
CA ALA A 132 -4.21 -22.89 -12.05
C ALA A 132 -3.04 -23.33 -11.15
N LEU A 133 -2.82 -24.63 -10.96
CA LEU A 133 -1.70 -25.17 -10.18
C LEU A 133 -0.35 -24.78 -10.79
N LEU A 134 -0.19 -24.95 -12.10
CA LEU A 134 1.05 -24.59 -12.79
C LEU A 134 1.31 -23.08 -12.75
N PHE A 135 0.25 -22.27 -12.86
CA PHE A 135 0.36 -20.81 -12.81
C PHE A 135 0.75 -20.28 -11.42
N ALA A 136 0.22 -20.89 -10.35
CA ALA A 136 0.47 -20.47 -8.98
C ALA A 136 1.78 -21.05 -8.39
N LYS A 137 2.41 -22.02 -9.07
CA LYS A 137 3.61 -22.73 -8.58
C LYS A 137 4.74 -21.79 -8.18
N GLY A 138 5.17 -21.89 -6.92
CA GLY A 138 6.24 -21.07 -6.33
C GLY A 138 5.84 -19.63 -5.99
N ARG A 139 4.60 -19.21 -6.30
CA ARG A 139 4.14 -17.83 -6.17
C ARG A 139 3.18 -17.64 -5.00
N VAL A 140 2.20 -18.52 -4.82
CA VAL A 140 1.13 -18.38 -3.82
C VAL A 140 0.61 -19.76 -3.39
N MET A 141 -0.01 -19.85 -2.21
CA MET A 141 -0.74 -21.07 -1.84
C MET A 141 -2.15 -21.08 -2.44
N LEU A 142 -2.68 -22.26 -2.74
CA LEU A 142 -4.07 -22.44 -3.15
C LEU A 142 -4.86 -23.18 -2.08
N ASN A 143 -6.00 -22.62 -1.66
CA ASN A 143 -7.00 -23.36 -0.90
C ASN A 143 -8.09 -23.85 -1.86
N LEU A 144 -8.37 -25.16 -1.89
CA LEU A 144 -9.34 -25.72 -2.82
C LEU A 144 -10.64 -26.03 -2.09
N ASP A 145 -11.72 -25.29 -2.38
CA ASP A 145 -13.07 -25.64 -1.92
C ASP A 145 -13.79 -26.55 -2.92
N LYS A 146 -14.77 -27.30 -2.41
CA LYS A 146 -15.48 -28.39 -3.16
C LYS A 146 -14.57 -29.50 -3.69
N ALA A 147 -13.31 -29.51 -3.28
CA ALA A 147 -12.30 -30.48 -3.70
C ALA A 147 -12.38 -31.82 -2.96
N PHE A 148 -13.06 -31.86 -1.81
CA PHE A 148 -13.13 -33.07 -0.96
C PHE A 148 -13.79 -34.25 -1.68
N ASP A 149 -14.82 -34.01 -2.49
CA ASP A 149 -15.48 -35.04 -3.30
C ASP A 149 -14.58 -35.62 -4.41
N TYR A 150 -13.51 -34.90 -4.75
CA TYR A 150 -12.54 -35.25 -5.79
C TYR A 150 -11.14 -35.49 -5.22
N PHE A 151 -11.01 -35.81 -3.93
CA PHE A 151 -9.73 -35.79 -3.21
C PHE A 151 -8.62 -36.58 -3.92
N ASP A 152 -8.87 -37.85 -4.27
CA ASP A 152 -7.87 -38.69 -4.94
C ASP A 152 -7.48 -38.11 -6.31
N GLN A 153 -8.45 -37.60 -7.08
CA GLN A 153 -8.22 -37.00 -8.40
C GLN A 153 -7.38 -35.71 -8.30
N VAL A 154 -7.71 -34.85 -7.33
CA VAL A 154 -6.95 -33.64 -7.04
C VAL A 154 -5.53 -34.02 -6.67
N TYR A 155 -5.35 -34.97 -5.74
CA TYR A 155 -4.03 -35.39 -5.29
C TYR A 155 -3.16 -35.96 -6.43
N THR A 156 -3.73 -36.79 -7.33
CA THR A 156 -3.02 -37.25 -8.54
C THR A 156 -2.53 -36.08 -9.39
N LEU A 157 -3.34 -35.02 -9.51
CA LEU A 157 -2.94 -33.83 -10.24
C LEU A 157 -1.81 -33.07 -9.52
N LEU A 158 -1.87 -32.95 -8.18
CA LEU A 158 -0.81 -32.32 -7.39
C LEU A 158 0.53 -33.03 -7.53
N GLU A 159 0.53 -34.37 -7.58
CA GLU A 159 1.75 -35.15 -7.84
C GLU A 159 2.26 -34.91 -9.27
N LYS A 160 1.36 -34.92 -10.26
CA LYS A 160 1.70 -34.66 -11.67
C LYS A 160 2.36 -33.29 -11.86
N THR A 161 1.83 -32.25 -11.21
CA THR A 161 2.33 -30.87 -11.34
C THR A 161 3.46 -30.54 -10.37
N GLY A 162 3.74 -31.39 -9.38
CA GLY A 162 4.70 -31.14 -8.30
C GLY A 162 4.31 -29.93 -7.45
N THR A 163 3.05 -29.88 -7.03
CA THR A 163 2.43 -28.77 -6.29
C THR A 163 1.75 -29.20 -4.98
N THR A 164 2.11 -30.37 -4.44
CA THR A 164 1.59 -30.87 -3.15
C THR A 164 1.79 -29.86 -2.02
N ASP A 165 2.94 -29.17 -2.04
CA ASP A 165 3.37 -28.29 -0.97
C ASP A 165 2.73 -26.89 -1.04
N MET A 166 1.93 -26.58 -2.05
CA MET A 166 1.25 -25.27 -2.14
C MET A 166 -0.26 -25.36 -1.94
N VAL A 167 -0.81 -26.55 -1.69
CA VAL A 167 -2.26 -26.75 -1.62
C VAL A 167 -2.76 -27.04 -0.21
N ILE A 168 -3.87 -26.38 0.13
CA ILE A 168 -4.67 -26.60 1.34
C ILE A 168 -6.00 -27.22 0.90
N MET A 169 -6.20 -28.50 1.19
CA MET A 169 -7.49 -29.19 1.07
C MET A 169 -8.36 -28.84 2.29
N LYS A 170 -9.68 -28.75 2.12
CA LYS A 170 -10.59 -28.52 3.26
C LYS A 170 -11.90 -29.29 3.15
N SER A 171 -12.52 -29.55 4.31
CA SER A 171 -13.88 -30.13 4.40
C SER A 171 -14.45 -29.97 5.80
N ASP A 172 -15.75 -30.19 5.94
CA ASP A 172 -16.49 -30.33 7.19
C ASP A 172 -16.75 -31.81 7.57
N ALA A 173 -16.04 -32.77 6.98
CA ALA A 173 -16.17 -34.17 7.37
C ALA A 173 -15.69 -34.41 8.83
N PRO A 174 -16.02 -35.53 9.48
CA PRO A 174 -15.44 -35.89 10.79
C PRO A 174 -13.95 -36.28 10.69
N ALA A 175 -13.17 -36.00 11.73
CA ALA A 175 -11.71 -36.24 11.74
C ALA A 175 -11.34 -37.71 11.47
N ASP A 176 -12.05 -38.66 12.11
CA ASP A 176 -11.85 -40.09 11.89
C ASP A 176 -12.13 -40.52 10.45
N TYR A 177 -13.16 -39.95 9.83
CA TYR A 177 -13.49 -40.23 8.44
C TYR A 177 -12.36 -39.76 7.52
N VAL A 178 -11.87 -38.54 7.72
CA VAL A 178 -10.75 -37.99 6.93
C VAL A 178 -9.50 -38.82 7.13
N LYS A 179 -9.17 -39.19 8.37
CA LYS A 179 -8.01 -40.03 8.69
C LYS A 179 -8.10 -41.40 8.03
N LYS A 180 -9.25 -42.05 8.13
CA LYS A 180 -9.49 -43.40 7.59
C LYS A 180 -9.38 -43.42 6.07
N ASN A 181 -10.01 -42.47 5.38
CA ASN A 181 -10.11 -42.51 3.91
C ASN A 181 -8.93 -41.81 3.21
N TYR A 182 -8.39 -40.74 3.80
CA TYR A 182 -7.39 -39.87 3.17
C TYR A 182 -6.08 -39.74 3.97
N GLY A 183 -5.92 -40.47 5.07
CA GLY A 183 -4.72 -40.44 5.92
C GLY A 183 -3.39 -40.67 5.19
N LYS A 184 -3.42 -41.42 4.07
CA LYS A 184 -2.26 -41.63 3.16
C LYS A 184 -1.72 -40.34 2.56
N TYR A 185 -2.55 -39.31 2.41
CA TYR A 185 -2.20 -38.03 1.78
C TYR A 185 -1.83 -36.93 2.78
N LEU A 186 -2.32 -37.00 4.01
CA LEU A 186 -2.23 -35.91 5.01
C LEU A 186 -0.79 -35.56 5.44
N LYS A 187 0.20 -36.40 5.12
CA LYS A 187 1.63 -36.08 5.33
C LYS A 187 2.24 -35.25 4.20
N LYS A 188 1.56 -35.18 3.05
CA LYS A 188 2.07 -34.58 1.81
C LYS A 188 1.28 -33.35 1.36
N VAL A 189 0.00 -33.26 1.72
CA VAL A 189 -0.85 -32.10 1.44
C VAL A 189 -1.43 -31.56 2.76
N VAL A 190 -1.55 -30.24 2.85
CA VAL A 190 -2.18 -29.61 4.01
C VAL A 190 -3.67 -29.90 3.97
N PHE A 191 -4.24 -30.26 5.13
CA PHE A 191 -5.68 -30.40 5.31
C PHE A 191 -6.14 -29.45 6.43
N MET A 192 -7.16 -28.65 6.12
CA MET A 192 -7.78 -27.70 7.03
C MET A 192 -9.26 -28.08 7.25
N PRO A 193 -9.67 -28.44 8.48
CA PRO A 193 -11.08 -28.68 8.75
C PRO A 193 -11.89 -27.39 8.78
N LYS A 194 -13.17 -27.49 8.40
CA LYS A 194 -14.20 -26.47 8.58
C LYS A 194 -15.07 -26.86 9.77
N ILE A 195 -15.25 -25.95 10.73
CA ILE A 195 -16.08 -26.16 11.92
C ILE A 195 -17.06 -25.00 12.05
N ASN A 196 -18.35 -25.32 12.02
CA ASN A 196 -19.40 -24.38 12.37
C ASN A 196 -19.59 -24.36 13.89
N LEU A 197 -19.29 -23.22 14.52
CA LEU A 197 -19.38 -23.04 15.97
C LEU A 197 -20.82 -22.92 16.47
N ASP A 198 -21.80 -22.80 15.58
CA ASP A 198 -23.21 -22.87 15.98
C ASP A 198 -23.68 -24.33 16.20
N ASP A 199 -22.87 -25.32 15.80
CA ASP A 199 -23.18 -26.74 16.01
C ASP A 199 -22.97 -27.13 17.48
N LYS A 200 -23.90 -27.91 18.04
CA LYS A 200 -23.86 -28.35 19.45
C LYS A 200 -22.58 -29.12 19.82
N ASN A 201 -21.93 -29.76 18.86
CA ASN A 201 -20.72 -30.55 19.05
C ASN A 201 -19.46 -29.86 18.50
N ALA A 202 -19.48 -28.55 18.22
CA ALA A 202 -18.37 -27.84 17.61
C ALA A 202 -17.03 -28.02 18.35
N MET A 203 -17.03 -27.87 19.69
CA MET A 203 -15.82 -28.03 20.50
C MET A 203 -15.33 -29.48 20.55
N GLN A 204 -16.23 -30.47 20.61
CA GLN A 204 -15.85 -31.88 20.50
C GLN A 204 -15.18 -32.16 19.15
N ARG A 205 -15.75 -31.63 18.06
CA ARG A 205 -15.17 -31.78 16.72
C ARG A 205 -13.79 -31.14 16.63
N LEU A 206 -13.59 -29.98 17.27
CA LEU A 206 -12.29 -29.34 17.35
C LEU A 206 -11.28 -30.23 18.08
N ASP A 207 -11.66 -30.77 19.24
CA ASP A 207 -10.81 -31.67 20.03
C ASP A 207 -10.43 -32.93 19.23
N ASP A 208 -11.41 -33.54 18.55
CA ASP A 208 -11.18 -34.70 17.67
C ASP A 208 -10.14 -34.37 16.60
N TYR A 209 -10.26 -33.22 15.93
CA TYR A 209 -9.32 -32.80 14.90
C TYR A 209 -7.91 -32.55 15.44
N LEU A 210 -7.79 -31.87 16.59
CA LEU A 210 -6.51 -31.60 17.24
C LEU A 210 -5.80 -32.89 17.68
N GLN A 211 -6.56 -33.92 18.06
CA GLN A 211 -6.01 -35.22 18.48
C GLN A 211 -5.67 -36.16 17.30
N ILE A 212 -6.55 -36.26 16.30
CA ILE A 212 -6.46 -37.30 15.26
C ILE A 212 -5.61 -36.85 14.05
N ILE A 213 -5.74 -35.59 13.66
CA ILE A 213 -5.10 -35.03 12.46
C ILE A 213 -3.98 -34.05 12.82
N ASN A 214 -4.17 -33.24 13.87
CA ASN A 214 -3.29 -32.14 14.24
C ASN A 214 -3.05 -31.17 13.06
N PRO A 215 -4.11 -30.48 12.58
CA PRO A 215 -4.04 -29.62 11.40
C PRO A 215 -3.24 -28.34 11.68
N VAL A 216 -2.67 -27.72 10.63
CA VAL A 216 -1.92 -26.45 10.77
C VAL A 216 -2.82 -25.22 10.91
N ALA A 217 -4.07 -25.33 10.46
CA ALA A 217 -5.09 -24.30 10.53
C ALA A 217 -6.47 -24.94 10.63
N VAL A 218 -7.45 -24.22 11.19
CA VAL A 218 -8.86 -24.60 11.22
C VAL A 218 -9.70 -23.40 10.79
N GLU A 219 -10.62 -23.63 9.86
CA GLU A 219 -11.61 -22.64 9.41
C GLU A 219 -12.84 -22.71 10.32
N PHE A 220 -13.17 -21.58 10.93
CA PHE A 220 -14.33 -21.46 11.80
C PHE A 220 -15.40 -20.57 11.17
N LYS A 221 -16.64 -20.90 11.48
CA LYS A 221 -17.83 -20.11 11.14
C LYS A 221 -18.70 -19.94 12.37
N PHE A 222 -19.31 -18.77 12.53
CA PHE A 222 -20.37 -18.52 13.51
C PHE A 222 -21.30 -17.42 13.00
N ALA A 223 -22.61 -17.60 13.14
CA ALA A 223 -23.60 -16.74 12.51
C ALA A 223 -23.88 -15.44 13.27
N SER A 224 -23.65 -15.41 14.59
CA SER A 224 -23.93 -14.25 15.45
C SER A 224 -22.84 -14.04 16.49
N ASP A 225 -22.50 -12.78 16.73
CA ASP A 225 -21.61 -12.28 17.81
C ASP A 225 -22.07 -12.65 19.24
N LEU A 226 -23.33 -13.09 19.40
CA LEU A 226 -23.82 -13.65 20.65
C LEU A 226 -23.21 -15.04 20.96
N ASN A 227 -22.70 -15.74 19.94
CA ASN A 227 -21.99 -17.00 20.14
C ASN A 227 -20.64 -16.72 20.81
N ARG A 228 -20.43 -17.28 22.01
CA ARG A 228 -19.23 -17.06 22.81
C ARG A 228 -18.12 -18.09 22.56
N LEU A 229 -18.41 -19.19 21.85
CA LEU A 229 -17.41 -20.22 21.53
C LEU A 229 -16.16 -19.70 20.78
N PRO A 230 -16.22 -18.66 19.93
CA PRO A 230 -15.01 -18.06 19.35
C PRO A 230 -13.93 -17.68 20.37
N TYR A 231 -14.31 -17.23 21.58
CA TYR A 231 -13.34 -16.90 22.64
C TYR A 231 -12.71 -18.17 23.25
N ASP A 232 -13.47 -19.26 23.38
CA ASP A 232 -12.96 -20.54 23.84
C ASP A 232 -12.01 -21.16 22.80
N VAL A 233 -12.38 -21.07 21.52
CA VAL A 233 -11.56 -21.48 20.38
C VAL A 233 -10.21 -20.75 20.39
N LYS A 234 -10.19 -19.43 20.59
CA LYS A 234 -8.94 -18.65 20.70
C LYS A 234 -7.97 -19.26 21.71
N ASN A 235 -8.49 -19.66 22.87
CA ASN A 235 -7.69 -20.26 23.93
C ASN A 235 -7.26 -21.69 23.59
N ALA A 236 -8.18 -22.52 23.07
CA ALA A 236 -7.91 -23.91 22.71
C ALA A 236 -6.89 -24.05 21.58
N MET A 237 -6.87 -23.09 20.64
CA MET A 237 -6.01 -23.09 19.45
C MET A 237 -4.61 -22.52 19.69
N LYS A 238 -4.41 -21.78 20.78
CA LYS A 238 -3.16 -21.05 21.07
C LYS A 238 -1.93 -21.97 20.99
N GLY A 239 -1.04 -21.66 20.04
CA GLY A 239 0.21 -22.41 19.83
C GLY A 239 0.04 -23.81 19.22
N ARG A 240 -1.18 -24.19 18.82
CA ARG A 240 -1.48 -25.51 18.23
C ARG A 240 -1.73 -25.42 16.74
N ALA A 241 -2.55 -24.47 16.31
CA ALA A 241 -2.95 -24.29 14.93
C ALA A 241 -3.41 -22.85 14.67
N ARG A 242 -3.43 -22.43 13.41
CA ARG A 242 -3.92 -21.12 13.00
C ARG A 242 -5.45 -21.07 12.98
N ILE A 243 -6.00 -19.89 13.26
CA ILE A 243 -7.45 -19.63 13.23
C ILE A 243 -7.76 -18.91 11.92
N TRP A 244 -8.60 -19.53 11.10
CA TRP A 244 -9.10 -18.96 9.86
C TRP A 244 -10.54 -18.49 10.05
N TYR A 245 -10.79 -17.22 9.76
CA TYR A 245 -12.15 -16.67 9.62
C TYR A 245 -12.38 -16.09 8.22
N ASN A 246 -13.65 -16.03 7.83
CA ASN A 246 -14.08 -15.50 6.55
C ASN A 246 -14.85 -14.19 6.78
N THR A 247 -14.51 -13.13 6.06
CA THR A 247 -15.15 -11.80 6.12
C THR A 247 -16.05 -11.54 4.91
N LEU A 248 -16.56 -12.60 4.28
CA LEU A 248 -17.27 -12.49 3.00
C LEU A 248 -18.69 -11.91 3.15
N TRP A 249 -19.40 -12.33 4.20
CA TRP A 249 -20.73 -11.82 4.55
C TRP A 249 -21.06 -12.15 6.00
N ASN A 250 -22.04 -11.42 6.55
CA ASN A 250 -22.38 -11.38 7.98
C ASN A 250 -22.41 -12.72 8.73
N THR A 251 -22.97 -13.79 8.16
CA THR A 251 -23.12 -15.09 8.86
C THR A 251 -21.86 -15.95 8.88
N HIS A 252 -20.75 -15.51 8.27
CA HIS A 252 -19.48 -16.24 8.36
C HIS A 252 -18.74 -15.97 9.67
N ALA A 253 -18.85 -14.76 10.21
CA ALA A 253 -18.12 -14.33 11.39
C ALA A 253 -18.93 -13.31 12.22
N GLY A 254 -20.19 -13.62 12.51
CA GLY A 254 -21.02 -12.86 13.44
C GLY A 254 -21.25 -11.38 13.12
N GLY A 255 -21.20 -10.99 11.84
CA GLY A 255 -21.33 -9.60 11.39
C GLY A 255 -20.01 -8.85 11.17
N HIS A 256 -18.87 -9.46 11.51
CA HIS A 256 -17.54 -8.89 11.29
C HIS A 256 -17.03 -9.18 9.86
N ASP A 257 -17.75 -8.69 8.85
CA ASP A 257 -17.48 -8.92 7.44
C ASP A 257 -16.76 -7.74 6.75
N ASP A 258 -16.57 -7.85 5.44
CA ASP A 258 -15.91 -6.85 4.59
C ASP A 258 -16.66 -5.51 4.60
N ASP A 259 -17.99 -5.51 4.66
CA ASP A 259 -18.78 -4.28 4.65
C ASP A 259 -18.75 -3.60 6.03
N CYS A 260 -18.77 -4.37 7.12
CA CYS A 260 -18.45 -3.87 8.46
C CYS A 260 -17.05 -3.21 8.48
N SER A 261 -16.06 -3.89 7.90
CA SER A 261 -14.66 -3.42 7.87
C SER A 261 -14.43 -2.18 6.98
N LEU A 262 -15.34 -1.89 6.04
CA LEU A 262 -15.31 -0.65 5.28
C LEU A 262 -15.83 0.55 6.09
N VAL A 263 -16.77 0.31 7.01
CA VAL A 263 -17.27 1.35 7.92
C VAL A 263 -16.24 1.61 9.01
N ASP A 264 -15.78 0.56 9.67
CA ASP A 264 -14.70 0.59 10.65
C ASP A 264 -13.86 -0.70 10.57
N PRO A 265 -12.61 -0.64 10.09
CA PRO A 265 -11.79 -1.82 9.93
C PRO A 265 -11.35 -2.45 11.26
N ASP A 266 -11.36 -1.72 12.37
CA ASP A 266 -11.06 -2.28 13.69
C ASP A 266 -12.26 -3.05 14.28
N GLU A 267 -13.50 -2.65 13.98
CA GLU A 267 -14.72 -3.40 14.37
C GLU A 267 -14.92 -4.67 13.53
N GLY A 268 -14.44 -4.70 12.29
CA GLY A 268 -14.46 -5.89 11.43
C GLY A 268 -13.20 -6.75 11.55
N TYR A 269 -12.18 -6.44 10.74
CA TYR A 269 -10.91 -7.18 10.72
C TYR A 269 -10.20 -7.16 12.08
N GLY A 270 -10.12 -5.99 12.72
CA GLY A 270 -9.43 -5.82 14.00
C GLY A 270 -10.03 -6.69 15.09
N TYR A 271 -11.35 -6.73 15.20
CA TYR A 271 -12.06 -7.58 16.15
C TYR A 271 -11.70 -9.06 15.96
N LEU A 272 -11.75 -9.57 14.73
CA LEU A 272 -11.41 -10.97 14.46
C LEU A 272 -9.95 -11.28 14.84
N ILE A 273 -9.03 -10.37 14.54
CA ILE A 273 -7.59 -10.54 14.82
C ILE A 273 -7.30 -10.43 16.32
N ASP A 274 -7.69 -9.32 16.95
CA ASP A 274 -7.27 -8.96 18.29
C ASP A 274 -8.14 -9.64 19.35
N SER A 275 -9.46 -9.69 19.13
CA SER A 275 -10.39 -10.29 20.08
C SER A 275 -10.50 -11.79 19.92
N LEU A 276 -10.57 -12.30 18.69
CA LEU A 276 -10.79 -13.72 18.42
C LEU A 276 -9.53 -14.50 18.01
N GLY A 277 -8.40 -13.82 17.83
CA GLY A 277 -7.11 -14.47 17.56
C GLY A 277 -6.96 -14.97 16.12
N ALA A 278 -7.73 -14.43 15.17
CA ALA A 278 -7.61 -14.77 13.76
C ALA A 278 -6.18 -14.55 13.28
N SER A 279 -5.63 -15.55 12.59
CA SER A 279 -4.29 -15.49 12.01
C SER A 279 -4.28 -15.86 10.53
N ILE A 280 -5.46 -16.14 9.97
CA ILE A 280 -5.77 -16.16 8.54
C ILE A 280 -7.14 -15.50 8.36
N LEU A 281 -7.25 -14.54 7.43
CA LEU A 281 -8.53 -13.93 7.06
C LEU A 281 -8.77 -14.12 5.57
N GLN A 282 -9.92 -14.70 5.23
CA GLN A 282 -10.40 -14.77 3.85
C GLN A 282 -11.38 -13.65 3.55
N THR A 283 -11.12 -12.86 2.51
CA THR A 283 -11.86 -11.64 2.16
C THR A 283 -12.14 -11.57 0.66
N ASP A 284 -13.18 -10.83 0.27
CA ASP A 284 -13.45 -10.42 -1.11
C ASP A 284 -12.75 -9.07 -1.45
N ARG A 285 -12.02 -8.47 -0.50
CA ARG A 285 -11.32 -7.18 -0.61
C ARG A 285 -9.84 -7.30 -0.19
N PRO A 286 -9.04 -8.18 -0.81
CA PRO A 286 -7.67 -8.48 -0.38
C PRO A 286 -6.76 -7.25 -0.30
N ALA A 287 -6.84 -6.32 -1.27
CA ALA A 287 -6.03 -5.10 -1.26
C ALA A 287 -6.33 -4.21 -0.04
N TYR A 288 -7.61 -4.08 0.34
CA TYR A 288 -8.03 -3.26 1.47
C TYR A 288 -7.58 -3.88 2.80
N LEU A 289 -7.72 -5.20 2.96
CA LEU A 289 -7.22 -5.92 4.13
C LEU A 289 -5.68 -5.83 4.24
N ILE A 290 -4.94 -6.01 3.14
CA ILE A 290 -3.47 -5.87 3.14
C ILE A 290 -3.06 -4.47 3.59
N ASN A 291 -3.74 -3.44 3.10
CA ASN A 291 -3.48 -2.06 3.51
C ASN A 291 -3.76 -1.85 5.01
N TYR A 292 -4.87 -2.37 5.51
CA TYR A 292 -5.21 -2.33 6.94
C TYR A 292 -4.12 -3.00 7.79
N LEU A 293 -3.67 -4.21 7.43
CA LEU A 293 -2.64 -4.93 8.16
C LEU A 293 -1.30 -4.18 8.16
N LYS A 294 -0.91 -3.58 7.03
CA LYS A 294 0.28 -2.71 6.95
C LYS A 294 0.17 -1.52 7.89
N LYS A 295 -0.96 -0.81 7.89
CA LYS A 295 -1.21 0.32 8.80
C LYS A 295 -1.18 -0.13 10.27
N LYS A 296 -1.75 -1.29 10.59
CA LYS A 296 -1.76 -1.86 11.94
C LYS A 296 -0.36 -2.26 12.43
N GLU A 297 0.45 -2.86 11.56
CA GLU A 297 1.85 -3.19 11.86
C GLU A 297 2.69 -1.93 12.09
N LEU A 298 2.49 -0.92 11.23
CA LEU A 298 3.13 0.38 11.38
C LEU A 298 2.74 1.04 12.72
N LYS A 299 1.43 1.11 13.03
CA LYS A 299 0.94 1.65 14.31
C LYS A 299 1.60 0.97 15.53
N LYS A 300 1.76 -0.36 15.51
CA LYS A 300 2.45 -1.10 16.58
C LYS A 300 3.93 -0.73 16.72
N LYS A 301 4.62 -0.46 15.61
CA LYS A 301 6.01 0.04 15.67
C LYS A 301 6.07 1.48 16.21
N TRP A 302 5.08 2.29 15.86
CA TRP A 302 5.00 3.71 16.22
C TRP A 302 4.77 3.93 17.71
N GLU A 303 3.95 3.10 18.35
CA GLU A 303 3.71 3.12 19.80
C GLU A 303 4.98 2.83 20.64
N CYS A 304 6.07 2.34 20.05
CA CYS A 304 7.34 2.06 20.73
C CYS A 304 8.33 3.24 20.75
N ILE A 305 8.02 4.38 20.13
CA ILE A 305 8.88 5.57 20.17
C ILE A 305 8.53 6.39 21.42
N GLU A 306 9.35 6.28 22.46
CA GLU A 306 9.08 6.90 23.77
C GLU A 306 9.44 8.39 23.85
N ASN A 307 10.35 8.91 23.01
CA ASN A 307 10.79 10.31 23.07
C ASN A 307 10.39 11.11 21.81
N TRP A 308 9.59 12.15 22.01
CA TRP A 308 9.08 13.07 20.98
C TRP A 308 9.53 14.53 21.19
N ASP A 309 10.48 14.78 22.09
CA ASP A 309 10.89 16.13 22.49
C ASP A 309 11.37 16.97 21.30
N TYR A 310 11.99 16.32 20.30
CA TYR A 310 12.48 17.00 19.10
C TYR A 310 11.37 17.73 18.32
N LEU A 311 10.11 17.25 18.38
CA LEU A 311 8.97 17.93 17.74
C LEU A 311 8.72 19.32 18.31
N SER A 312 9.18 19.57 19.54
CA SER A 312 9.12 20.90 20.16
C SER A 312 10.44 21.66 20.00
N VAL A 313 11.58 21.00 20.21
CA VAL A 313 12.91 21.63 20.23
C VAL A 313 13.37 22.07 18.85
N GLU A 314 13.04 21.30 17.82
CA GLU A 314 13.51 21.50 16.45
C GLU A 314 12.43 22.12 15.54
N ASN A 315 11.28 22.49 16.11
CA ASN A 315 10.22 23.13 15.36
C ASN A 315 10.61 24.57 15.04
N GLU A 316 10.75 24.86 13.76
CA GLU A 316 11.15 26.17 13.23
C GLU A 316 9.95 27.13 13.14
N TRP A 317 8.72 26.63 13.34
CA TRP A 317 7.53 27.44 13.26
C TRP A 317 7.39 28.37 14.46
N THR A 318 7.10 29.64 14.19
CA THR A 318 6.80 30.64 15.22
C THR A 318 5.29 30.78 15.39
N MET A 319 4.81 30.79 16.64
CA MET A 319 3.38 30.78 16.93
C MET A 319 2.63 31.96 16.32
N GLN A 320 1.63 31.64 15.51
CA GLN A 320 0.65 32.58 14.96
C GLN A 320 -0.73 32.19 15.51
N THR A 321 -1.53 33.18 15.88
CA THR A 321 -2.86 32.96 16.47
C THR A 321 -3.94 33.44 15.50
N SER A 322 -5.07 32.74 15.47
CA SER A 322 -6.23 33.08 14.67
C SER A 322 -7.48 33.00 15.55
N PRO A 323 -8.43 33.94 15.45
CA PRO A 323 -9.71 33.82 16.13
C PRO A 323 -10.58 32.69 15.55
N ASN A 324 -10.39 32.34 14.27
CA ASN A 324 -11.29 31.45 13.53
C ASN A 324 -10.82 29.99 13.50
N PHE A 325 -9.60 29.70 13.95
CA PHE A 325 -9.12 28.33 14.08
C PHE A 325 -7.97 28.21 15.08
N ASP A 326 -7.99 27.11 15.81
CA ASP A 326 -6.95 26.71 16.75
C ASP A 326 -5.91 25.86 16.01
N VAL A 327 -4.63 26.16 16.18
CA VAL A 327 -3.53 25.29 15.72
C VAL A 327 -3.33 24.19 16.76
N GLU A 328 -3.77 22.96 16.46
CA GLU A 328 -3.70 21.82 17.38
C GLU A 328 -2.33 21.13 17.36
N GLU A 329 -1.76 20.93 16.17
CA GLU A 329 -0.44 20.32 15.98
C GLU A 329 0.25 21.02 14.80
N VAL A 330 1.54 21.35 14.94
CA VAL A 330 2.30 22.04 13.90
C VAL A 330 3.77 21.65 13.99
N PHE A 331 4.38 21.44 12.83
CA PHE A 331 5.80 21.18 12.73
C PHE A 331 6.36 21.74 11.42
N LEU A 332 7.43 22.51 11.53
CA LEU A 332 8.20 23.00 10.39
C LEU A 332 9.67 22.68 10.64
N LYS A 333 10.32 22.01 9.69
CA LYS A 333 11.74 21.66 9.82
C LYS A 333 12.42 21.52 8.46
N GLY A 334 13.53 22.24 8.28
CA GLY A 334 14.40 22.06 7.13
C GLY A 334 15.23 20.78 7.24
N LYS A 335 15.53 20.15 6.11
CA LYS A 335 16.36 18.94 6.04
C LYS A 335 17.82 19.17 6.44
N HIS A 336 18.26 20.43 6.40
CA HIS A 336 19.62 20.87 6.77
C HIS A 336 19.61 21.84 7.96
N THR A 337 19.06 23.04 7.77
CA THR A 337 19.04 24.12 8.77
C THR A 337 17.81 25.02 8.55
N PRO A 338 17.37 25.77 9.58
CA PRO A 338 16.25 26.70 9.43
C PRO A 338 16.49 27.79 8.37
N ALA A 339 17.75 28.22 8.21
CA ALA A 339 18.16 29.22 7.22
C ALA A 339 18.10 28.73 5.77
N THR A 340 17.97 27.41 5.55
CA THR A 340 17.89 26.79 4.22
C THR A 340 16.59 26.06 3.97
N ASN A 341 15.68 26.01 4.94
CA ASN A 341 14.35 25.45 4.80
C ASN A 341 13.60 26.15 3.65
N GLU A 342 13.09 25.36 2.70
CA GLU A 342 12.30 25.80 1.55
C GLU A 342 10.79 25.69 1.82
N ASP A 343 10.37 25.00 2.88
CA ASP A 343 8.98 24.90 3.33
C ASP A 343 8.58 26.07 4.24
N GLY A 344 7.28 26.37 4.26
CA GLY A 344 6.73 27.41 5.12
C GLY A 344 5.27 27.18 5.49
N ILE A 345 4.87 27.80 6.61
CA ILE A 345 3.52 27.75 7.16
C ILE A 345 3.05 29.16 7.48
N ILE A 346 1.84 29.51 7.04
CA ILE A 346 1.19 30.77 7.40
C ILE A 346 -0.23 30.53 7.93
N VAL A 347 -0.55 31.23 9.02
CA VAL A 347 -1.85 31.28 9.68
C VAL A 347 -2.21 32.75 9.86
N THR A 348 -3.26 33.17 9.17
CA THR A 348 -3.90 34.49 9.33
C THR A 348 -5.26 34.31 10.00
N PRO A 349 -6.03 35.37 10.30
CA PRO A 349 -7.39 35.20 10.80
C PRO A 349 -8.32 34.40 9.87
N TYR A 350 -8.05 34.34 8.56
CA TYR A 350 -8.97 33.74 7.58
C TYR A 350 -8.35 32.65 6.72
N PHE A 351 -7.03 32.46 6.78
CA PHE A 351 -6.31 31.52 5.94
C PHE A 351 -5.28 30.72 6.72
N ALA A 352 -5.21 29.43 6.47
CA ALA A 352 -4.15 28.54 6.95
C ALA A 352 -3.52 27.86 5.74
N ALA A 353 -2.19 27.92 5.59
CA ALA A 353 -1.52 27.36 4.43
C ALA A 353 -0.19 26.72 4.75
N VAL A 354 0.14 25.69 3.97
CA VAL A 354 1.46 25.08 3.88
C VAL A 354 1.98 25.29 2.46
N ILE A 355 3.20 25.81 2.35
CA ILE A 355 3.87 26.12 1.08
C ILE A 355 5.17 25.31 1.03
N ASP A 356 5.39 24.59 -0.06
CA ASP A 356 6.61 23.81 -0.31
C ASP A 356 7.40 24.49 -1.43
N GLY A 357 8.57 25.02 -1.09
CA GLY A 357 9.51 25.58 -2.06
C GLY A 357 10.26 24.48 -2.79
N ALA A 358 10.07 24.37 -4.11
CA ALA A 358 10.69 23.31 -4.87
C ALA A 358 12.22 23.42 -4.85
N THR A 359 12.89 22.31 -4.55
CA THR A 359 14.36 22.26 -4.55
C THR A 359 14.93 22.77 -5.87
N ALA A 360 15.82 23.78 -5.81
CA ALA A 360 16.40 24.42 -6.99
C ALA A 360 17.05 23.40 -7.97
N LYS A 361 16.86 23.64 -9.27
CA LYS A 361 17.45 22.86 -10.39
C LYS A 361 18.50 23.67 -11.16
N SER A 362 18.93 24.79 -10.59
CA SER A 362 19.96 25.70 -11.10
C SER A 362 20.77 26.27 -9.93
N GLU A 363 21.93 26.85 -10.26
CA GLU A 363 22.81 27.52 -9.30
C GLU A 363 22.40 28.97 -9.00
N LEU A 364 21.24 29.43 -9.52
CA LEU A 364 20.74 30.78 -9.29
C LEU A 364 20.37 30.97 -7.82
N GLU A 365 20.98 31.97 -7.18
CA GLU A 365 20.68 32.43 -5.84
C GLU A 365 20.54 33.96 -5.84
N ILE A 366 19.60 34.48 -5.05
CA ILE A 366 19.42 35.91 -4.82
C ILE A 366 19.58 36.15 -3.32
N ASP A 367 20.47 37.05 -2.94
CA ASP A 367 20.79 37.37 -1.54
C ASP A 367 21.11 36.13 -0.68
N GLY A 368 21.78 35.14 -1.29
CA GLY A 368 22.14 33.87 -0.64
C GLY A 368 20.97 32.91 -0.42
N LYS A 369 19.81 33.16 -1.02
CA LYS A 369 18.64 32.28 -0.99
C LYS A 369 18.43 31.58 -2.32
N LYS A 370 18.07 30.30 -2.24
CA LYS A 370 17.67 29.50 -3.40
C LYS A 370 16.28 29.88 -3.90
N THR A 371 16.02 29.58 -5.16
CA THR A 371 14.78 29.95 -5.86
C THR A 371 13.51 29.39 -5.19
N GLY A 372 13.55 28.16 -4.66
CA GLY A 372 12.44 27.55 -3.93
C GLY A 372 12.07 28.31 -2.65
N ARG A 373 13.08 28.66 -1.84
CA ARG A 373 12.88 29.47 -0.63
C ARG A 373 12.29 30.84 -0.93
N ILE A 374 12.78 31.52 -1.97
CA ILE A 374 12.26 32.84 -2.36
C ILE A 374 10.80 32.72 -2.83
N ALA A 375 10.47 31.70 -3.62
CA ALA A 375 9.09 31.44 -4.03
C ALA A 375 8.18 31.27 -2.81
N MET A 376 8.58 30.42 -1.85
CA MET A 376 7.83 30.19 -0.63
C MET A 376 7.60 31.49 0.17
N GLU A 377 8.66 32.29 0.38
CA GLU A 377 8.56 33.56 1.11
C GLU A 377 7.60 34.54 0.41
N LEU A 378 7.69 34.68 -0.91
CA LEU A 378 6.80 35.56 -1.69
C LEU A 378 5.34 35.09 -1.66
N VAL A 379 5.10 33.78 -1.68
CA VAL A 379 3.74 33.21 -1.57
C VAL A 379 3.16 33.49 -0.18
N ILE A 380 3.95 33.30 0.89
CA ILE A 380 3.54 33.63 2.27
C ILE A 380 3.20 35.11 2.39
N GLU A 381 4.03 36.01 1.85
CA GLU A 381 3.75 37.44 1.84
C GLU A 381 2.45 37.77 1.10
N ALA A 382 2.17 37.11 -0.04
CA ALA A 382 0.92 37.33 -0.76
C ALA A 382 -0.30 36.87 0.04
N ILE A 383 -0.24 35.70 0.69
CA ILE A 383 -1.33 35.14 1.51
C ILE A 383 -1.62 36.00 2.74
N HIS A 384 -0.57 36.58 3.35
CA HIS A 384 -0.72 37.49 4.48
C HIS A 384 -1.66 38.66 4.17
N ASP A 385 -1.61 39.17 2.94
CA ASP A 385 -2.35 40.35 2.50
C ASP A 385 -3.69 40.00 1.82
N PHE A 386 -4.15 38.75 1.89
CA PHE A 386 -5.41 38.33 1.29
C PHE A 386 -6.64 39.00 1.95
N PRO A 387 -7.56 39.58 1.15
CA PRO A 387 -8.90 39.88 1.62
C PRO A 387 -9.61 38.61 2.08
N LYS A 388 -10.37 38.70 3.17
CA LYS A 388 -11.04 37.54 3.77
C LYS A 388 -11.95 36.78 2.79
N ASP A 389 -12.58 37.48 1.86
CA ASP A 389 -13.59 36.97 0.93
C ASP A 389 -13.04 36.62 -0.46
N ILE A 390 -11.71 36.65 -0.64
CA ILE A 390 -11.04 36.28 -1.88
C ILE A 390 -11.41 34.83 -2.28
N ASP A 391 -11.62 34.61 -3.57
CA ASP A 391 -11.80 33.26 -4.12
C ASP A 391 -10.47 32.69 -4.63
N ALA A 392 -10.47 31.39 -4.95
CA ALA A 392 -9.27 30.71 -5.43
C ALA A 392 -8.64 31.38 -6.66
N ASN A 393 -9.45 31.84 -7.62
CA ASN A 393 -8.92 32.41 -8.87
C ASN A 393 -8.14 33.71 -8.60
N GLU A 394 -8.75 34.62 -7.83
CA GLU A 394 -8.12 35.89 -7.49
C GLU A 394 -6.93 35.70 -6.53
N ALA A 395 -7.01 34.72 -5.60
CA ALA A 395 -5.89 34.36 -4.72
C ALA A 395 -4.66 33.91 -5.51
N LEU A 396 -4.86 32.99 -6.47
CA LEU A 396 -3.77 32.49 -7.30
C LEU A 396 -3.19 33.56 -8.22
N LYS A 397 -4.05 34.45 -8.73
CA LYS A 397 -3.61 35.60 -9.52
C LYS A 397 -2.72 36.54 -8.70
N ARG A 398 -3.08 36.86 -7.46
CA ARG A 398 -2.27 37.73 -6.58
C ARG A 398 -0.93 37.12 -6.21
N ILE A 399 -0.90 35.82 -5.92
CA ILE A 399 0.36 35.09 -5.69
C ILE A 399 1.24 35.16 -6.96
N THR A 400 0.65 34.90 -8.12
CA THR A 400 1.33 34.99 -9.43
C THR A 400 1.92 36.38 -9.63
N GLU A 401 1.13 37.45 -9.43
CA GLU A 401 1.56 38.84 -9.58
C GLU A 401 2.68 39.22 -8.61
N LYS A 402 2.66 38.71 -7.37
CA LYS A 402 3.70 38.95 -6.37
C LYS A 402 5.05 38.40 -6.83
N ILE A 403 5.09 37.14 -7.29
CA ILE A 403 6.32 36.52 -7.83
C ILE A 403 6.75 37.22 -9.12
N HIS A 404 5.81 37.49 -10.02
CA HIS A 404 6.11 38.17 -11.28
C HIS A 404 6.70 39.56 -11.07
N SER A 405 6.16 40.33 -10.12
CA SER A 405 6.68 41.65 -9.76
C SER A 405 8.11 41.58 -9.24
N PHE A 406 8.44 40.54 -8.46
CA PHE A 406 9.80 40.30 -8.02
C PHE A 406 10.75 40.09 -9.20
N TYR A 407 10.36 39.31 -10.22
CA TYR A 407 11.15 39.11 -11.43
C TYR A 407 11.40 40.41 -12.20
N VAL A 408 10.38 41.26 -12.31
CA VAL A 408 10.51 42.57 -12.98
C VAL A 408 11.47 43.48 -12.22
N GLN A 409 11.33 43.56 -10.89
CA GLN A 409 12.18 44.39 -10.03
C GLN A 409 13.66 43.97 -10.10
N HIS A 410 13.93 42.67 -10.19
CA HIS A 410 15.28 42.12 -10.26
C HIS A 410 15.79 41.91 -11.70
N ARG A 411 15.02 42.30 -12.73
CA ARG A 411 15.35 42.14 -14.15
C ARG A 411 15.61 40.68 -14.57
N LEU A 412 14.90 39.74 -13.96
CA LEU A 412 15.06 38.30 -14.20
C LEU A 412 14.12 37.74 -15.27
N LEU A 413 13.06 38.47 -15.64
CA LEU A 413 11.96 37.91 -16.45
C LEU A 413 12.43 37.33 -17.79
N GLU A 414 13.24 38.07 -18.55
CA GLU A 414 13.74 37.62 -19.86
C GLU A 414 14.61 36.35 -19.75
N GLU A 415 15.40 36.26 -18.68
CA GLU A 415 16.24 35.08 -18.42
C GLU A 415 15.36 33.88 -18.08
N LEU A 416 14.44 34.01 -17.13
CA LEU A 416 13.59 32.93 -16.64
C LEU A 416 12.58 32.42 -17.67
N GLU A 417 12.24 33.23 -18.67
CA GLU A 417 11.49 32.78 -19.85
C GLU A 417 12.33 31.87 -20.77
N LYS A 418 13.62 32.19 -20.95
CA LYS A 418 14.55 31.39 -21.75
C LYS A 418 15.06 30.15 -21.01
N THR A 419 15.12 30.20 -19.68
CA THR A 419 15.58 29.10 -18.82
C THR A 419 14.53 28.73 -17.76
N PRO A 420 13.41 28.08 -18.15
CA PRO A 420 12.34 27.75 -17.21
C PRO A 420 12.79 26.96 -15.97
N GLY A 421 13.84 26.12 -16.09
CA GLY A 421 14.40 25.36 -14.96
C GLY A 421 15.01 26.21 -13.83
N SER A 422 15.16 27.52 -14.03
CA SER A 422 15.63 28.49 -13.03
C SER A 422 14.49 29.29 -12.39
N ARG A 423 13.24 29.08 -12.80
CA ARG A 423 12.08 29.77 -12.21
C ARG A 423 11.95 29.46 -10.73
N PHE A 424 11.39 30.42 -9.99
CA PHE A 424 11.19 30.28 -8.56
C PHE A 424 9.88 29.54 -8.40
N THR A 425 9.95 28.27 -8.01
CA THR A 425 8.79 27.38 -7.99
C THR A 425 8.42 27.04 -6.55
N ALA A 426 7.14 27.14 -6.21
CA ALA A 426 6.57 26.56 -5.00
C ALA A 426 5.25 25.83 -5.29
N ASN A 427 4.93 24.85 -4.47
CA ASN A 427 3.63 24.22 -4.36
C ASN A 427 2.91 24.76 -3.11
N GLY A 428 1.61 24.53 -2.98
CA GLY A 428 0.94 24.89 -1.74
C GLY A 428 -0.46 24.33 -1.59
N VAL A 429 -0.89 24.30 -0.34
CA VAL A 429 -2.26 23.97 0.04
C VAL A 429 -2.77 25.02 1.02
N ILE A 430 -3.90 25.64 0.69
CA ILE A 430 -4.44 26.82 1.36
C ILE A 430 -5.87 26.54 1.79
N TYR A 431 -6.16 26.62 3.08
CA TYR A 431 -7.52 26.64 3.60
C TYR A 431 -8.04 28.07 3.71
N SER A 432 -9.24 28.33 3.19
CA SER A 432 -9.99 29.59 3.34
C SER A 432 -11.19 29.37 4.26
N TYR A 433 -11.23 30.12 5.37
CA TYR A 433 -12.33 30.05 6.34
C TYR A 433 -13.66 30.56 5.76
N GLU A 434 -13.66 31.74 5.11
CA GLU A 434 -14.87 32.38 4.59
C GLU A 434 -15.48 31.58 3.42
N LYS A 435 -14.64 30.96 2.57
CA LYS A 435 -15.14 30.08 1.50
C LYS A 435 -15.45 28.66 2.00
N ASN A 436 -14.91 28.27 3.16
CA ASN A 436 -14.94 26.90 3.65
C ASN A 436 -14.40 25.92 2.59
N GLU A 437 -13.23 26.26 2.05
CA GLU A 437 -12.57 25.56 0.94
C GLU A 437 -11.07 25.34 1.20
N ILE A 438 -10.54 24.20 0.72
CA ILE A 438 -9.10 23.97 0.56
C ILE A 438 -8.76 24.09 -0.92
N TRP A 439 -7.74 24.89 -1.24
CA TRP A 439 -7.16 25.06 -2.57
C TRP A 439 -5.79 24.38 -2.60
N GLN A 440 -5.65 23.36 -3.43
CA GLN A 440 -4.44 22.54 -3.54
C GLN A 440 -3.80 22.76 -4.92
N ILE A 441 -2.54 23.21 -4.91
CA ILE A 441 -1.73 23.59 -6.05
C ILE A 441 -0.41 22.81 -5.96
N GLY A 442 -0.12 21.96 -6.94
CA GLY A 442 1.00 21.04 -6.86
C GLY A 442 0.75 19.89 -5.87
N ASP A 443 1.82 19.32 -5.33
CA ASP A 443 1.88 18.05 -4.58
C ASP A 443 1.92 18.21 -3.05
N CYS A 444 1.59 19.39 -2.52
CA CYS A 444 1.25 19.50 -1.10
C CYS A 444 0.00 18.67 -0.79
N GLN A 445 -0.15 18.20 0.45
CA GLN A 445 -1.17 17.23 0.84
C GLN A 445 -2.22 17.85 1.78
N CYS A 446 -3.43 17.31 1.76
CA CYS A 446 -4.45 17.61 2.76
C CYS A 446 -5.23 16.38 3.23
N LEU A 447 -5.70 16.43 4.47
CA LEU A 447 -6.56 15.44 5.09
C LEU A 447 -7.68 16.13 5.88
N PHE A 448 -8.92 15.71 5.66
CA PHE A 448 -10.10 16.16 6.42
C PHE A 448 -11.22 15.11 6.32
N GLY A 449 -11.85 14.77 7.45
CA GLY A 449 -12.80 13.66 7.49
C GLY A 449 -12.16 12.35 6.97
N ASN A 450 -12.79 11.74 5.97
CA ASN A 450 -12.25 10.55 5.27
C ASN A 450 -11.53 10.90 3.96
N THR A 451 -11.36 12.19 3.66
CA THR A 451 -10.69 12.65 2.43
C THR A 451 -9.21 12.81 2.68
N TYR A 452 -8.40 12.16 1.85
CA TYR A 452 -6.96 12.36 1.74
C TYR A 452 -6.62 12.69 0.28
N SER A 453 -5.81 13.73 0.05
CA SER A 453 -5.32 14.09 -1.28
C SER A 453 -3.85 14.49 -1.20
N SER A 454 -2.97 13.74 -1.89
CA SER A 454 -1.56 14.10 -2.08
C SER A 454 -1.26 14.85 -3.39
N ASN A 455 -2.21 14.84 -4.34
CA ASN A 455 -2.06 15.44 -5.68
C ASN A 455 -0.71 15.17 -6.37
N GLU A 456 -0.21 13.94 -6.27
CA GLU A 456 1.07 13.53 -6.87
C GLU A 456 1.11 13.77 -8.39
N LYS A 457 2.24 14.29 -8.85
CA LYS A 457 2.52 14.55 -10.26
C LYS A 457 2.93 13.24 -10.93
N GLU A 458 2.17 12.80 -11.95
CA GLU A 458 2.47 11.56 -12.69
C GLU A 458 3.92 11.54 -13.20
N ILE A 459 4.43 12.68 -13.64
CA ILE A 459 5.78 12.79 -14.16
C ILE A 459 6.86 12.51 -13.11
N ASP A 460 6.61 12.88 -11.85
CA ASP A 460 7.54 12.62 -10.74
C ASP A 460 7.54 11.13 -10.38
N ALA A 461 6.39 10.46 -10.45
CA ALA A 461 6.31 9.01 -10.28
C ALA A 461 7.12 8.27 -11.37
N ILE A 462 7.05 8.70 -12.63
CA ILE A 462 7.85 8.14 -13.73
C ILE A 462 9.34 8.33 -13.44
N MET A 463 9.75 9.55 -13.07
CA MET A 463 11.16 9.87 -12.80
C MET A 463 11.70 9.17 -11.54
N ALA A 464 10.89 9.04 -10.49
CA ALA A 464 11.24 8.30 -9.29
C ALA A 464 11.49 6.82 -9.58
N ASN A 465 10.64 6.20 -10.42
CA ASN A 465 10.86 4.82 -10.86
C ASN A 465 12.10 4.68 -11.73
N ALA A 466 12.34 5.60 -12.66
CA ALA A 466 13.55 5.60 -13.49
C ALA A 466 14.83 5.72 -12.64
N ARG A 467 14.85 6.67 -11.69
CA ARG A 467 15.94 6.82 -10.70
C ARG A 467 16.15 5.53 -9.92
N ALA A 468 15.09 4.92 -9.40
CA ALA A 468 15.18 3.69 -8.62
C ALA A 468 15.82 2.55 -9.40
N VAL A 469 15.42 2.35 -10.66
CA VAL A 469 16.00 1.31 -11.53
C VAL A 469 17.50 1.52 -11.74
N VAL A 470 17.93 2.76 -12.01
CA VAL A 470 19.36 3.08 -12.19
C VAL A 470 20.15 2.81 -10.91
N ASN A 471 19.59 3.13 -9.74
CA ASN A 471 20.24 2.85 -8.47
C ASN A 471 20.33 1.34 -8.16
N GLU A 472 19.29 0.56 -8.49
CA GLU A 472 19.36 -0.92 -8.37
C GLU A 472 20.43 -1.51 -9.29
N ILE A 473 20.57 -1.01 -10.51
CA ILE A 473 21.64 -1.41 -11.43
C ILE A 473 23.01 -1.07 -10.83
N ALA A 474 23.18 0.10 -10.22
CA ALA A 474 24.43 0.48 -9.56
C ALA A 474 24.77 -0.47 -8.40
N LEU A 475 23.79 -0.84 -7.56
CA LEU A 475 23.98 -1.82 -6.49
C LEU A 475 24.40 -3.19 -7.03
N LEU A 476 23.75 -3.67 -8.09
CA LEU A 476 24.10 -4.95 -8.74
C LEU A 476 25.51 -4.94 -9.35
N ASN A 477 26.00 -3.77 -9.74
CA ASN A 477 27.36 -3.57 -10.24
C ASN A 477 28.40 -3.29 -9.13
N GLY A 478 28.03 -3.48 -7.86
CA GLY A 478 28.97 -3.43 -6.73
C GLY A 478 29.01 -2.11 -5.97
N ALA A 479 28.16 -1.12 -6.29
CA ALA A 479 27.99 0.05 -5.43
C ALA A 479 27.34 -0.37 -4.10
N THR A 480 27.70 0.31 -3.01
CA THR A 480 27.07 0.15 -1.71
C THR A 480 25.95 1.17 -1.51
N PRO A 481 25.01 0.95 -0.58
CA PRO A 481 24.05 1.98 -0.18
C PRO A 481 24.71 3.30 0.26
N ASP A 482 25.86 3.24 0.94
CA ASP A 482 26.61 4.42 1.38
C ASP A 482 27.21 5.22 0.20
N ASP A 483 27.62 4.51 -0.86
CA ASP A 483 28.07 5.16 -2.11
C ASP A 483 26.91 5.95 -2.73
N LEU A 484 25.70 5.37 -2.76
CA LEU A 484 24.51 6.02 -3.31
C LEU A 484 24.04 7.21 -2.47
N LEU A 485 24.17 7.14 -1.13
CA LEU A 485 23.88 8.27 -0.23
C LEU A 485 24.83 9.45 -0.45
N SER A 486 26.05 9.16 -0.90
CA SER A 486 27.08 10.16 -1.20
C SER A 486 26.94 10.69 -2.63
N ASN A 487 26.63 9.83 -3.58
CA ASN A 487 26.44 10.16 -4.99
C ASN A 487 25.39 9.25 -5.62
N ASP A 488 24.24 9.83 -5.95
CA ASP A 488 23.08 9.12 -6.47
C ASP A 488 23.10 9.10 -8.03
N PRO A 489 23.52 7.99 -8.68
CA PRO A 489 23.61 7.90 -10.13
C PRO A 489 22.23 8.00 -10.79
N GLY A 490 21.18 7.47 -10.15
CA GLY A 490 19.81 7.58 -10.63
C GLY A 490 19.31 9.02 -10.62
N ARG A 491 19.65 9.80 -9.58
CA ARG A 491 19.37 11.24 -9.55
C ARG A 491 20.12 11.98 -10.66
N ASN A 492 21.40 11.66 -10.87
CA ASN A 492 22.20 12.26 -11.95
C ASN A 492 21.60 11.95 -13.33
N PHE A 493 21.10 10.72 -13.52
CA PHE A 493 20.44 10.29 -14.74
C PHE A 493 19.18 11.11 -15.04
N ILE A 494 18.31 11.32 -14.05
CA ILE A 494 17.06 12.08 -14.26
C ILE A 494 17.24 13.60 -14.19
N TYR A 495 18.41 14.11 -13.78
CA TYR A 495 18.60 15.55 -13.48
C TYR A 495 18.25 16.47 -14.65
N ARG A 496 18.68 16.11 -15.87
CA ARG A 496 18.37 16.89 -17.08
C ARG A 496 16.87 16.96 -17.36
N PHE A 497 16.14 15.87 -17.10
CA PHE A 497 14.70 15.85 -17.25
C PHE A 497 14.03 16.79 -16.26
N LEU A 498 14.45 16.75 -14.99
CA LEU A 498 13.90 17.63 -13.94
C LEU A 498 14.11 19.12 -14.24
N GLN A 499 15.20 19.49 -14.94
CA GLN A 499 15.41 20.86 -15.41
C GLN A 499 14.40 21.26 -16.51
N GLN A 500 14.08 20.33 -17.42
CA GLN A 500 13.15 20.57 -18.52
C GLN A 500 11.69 20.47 -18.08
N GLN A 501 11.40 19.79 -16.98
CA GLN A 501 10.07 19.64 -16.42
C GLN A 501 9.38 20.99 -16.14
N ALA A 502 10.16 22.06 -15.90
CA ALA A 502 9.64 23.42 -15.76
C ALA A 502 8.88 23.94 -17.01
N ILE A 503 9.08 23.35 -18.20
CA ILE A 503 8.30 23.67 -19.41
C ILE A 503 6.84 23.17 -19.29
N LEU A 504 6.60 22.17 -18.45
CA LEU A 504 5.28 21.59 -18.20
C LEU A 504 4.51 22.33 -17.10
N GLN A 505 5.19 23.16 -16.31
CA GLN A 505 4.57 23.98 -15.27
C GLN A 505 3.62 25.00 -15.90
N ASN A 506 2.42 25.11 -15.32
CA ASN A 506 1.43 26.11 -15.69
C ASN A 506 1.12 26.17 -17.21
N ASN A 507 1.23 25.02 -17.88
CA ASN A 507 1.06 24.97 -19.33
C ASN A 507 -0.39 25.34 -19.71
N PRO A 508 -0.60 26.27 -20.66
CA PRO A 508 -1.94 26.69 -21.05
C PRO A 508 -2.70 25.65 -21.89
N ASP A 509 -1.99 24.67 -22.48
CA ASP A 509 -2.64 23.59 -23.23
C ASP A 509 -3.31 22.58 -22.30
N LYS A 510 -4.65 22.65 -22.23
CA LYS A 510 -5.48 21.75 -21.43
C LYS A 510 -5.37 20.28 -21.84
N ASN A 511 -4.83 19.98 -23.02
CA ASN A 511 -4.65 18.62 -23.50
C ASN A 511 -3.26 18.05 -23.20
N GLN A 512 -2.36 18.81 -22.55
CA GLN A 512 -1.03 18.31 -22.18
C GLN A 512 -1.14 17.45 -20.90
N PRO A 513 -1.08 16.10 -21.00
CA PRO A 513 -1.33 15.21 -19.86
C PRO A 513 -0.32 15.33 -18.73
N TYR A 514 0.89 15.80 -19.01
CA TYR A 514 1.97 15.90 -18.02
C TYR A 514 2.15 17.31 -17.44
N SER A 515 1.26 18.25 -17.78
CA SER A 515 1.28 19.57 -17.19
C SER A 515 0.82 19.52 -15.72
N PHE A 516 1.28 20.48 -14.91
CA PHE A 516 0.89 20.58 -13.51
C PHE A 516 0.96 22.03 -13.02
N PRO A 517 0.12 22.42 -12.03
CA PRO A 517 0.07 23.79 -11.54
C PRO A 517 1.11 24.02 -10.44
N VAL A 518 1.74 25.19 -10.44
CA VAL A 518 2.70 25.63 -9.42
C VAL A 518 2.62 27.15 -9.23
N PHE A 519 3.19 27.67 -8.15
CA PHE A 519 3.51 29.09 -8.02
C PHE A 519 4.87 29.36 -8.67
N ASP A 520 4.90 29.91 -9.89
CA ASP A 520 6.15 30.27 -10.59
C ASP A 520 6.16 31.69 -11.17
N GLY A 521 5.18 32.52 -10.84
CA GLY A 521 5.04 33.87 -11.39
C GLY A 521 4.45 33.93 -12.81
N PHE A 522 3.97 32.80 -13.35
CA PHE A 522 3.23 32.72 -14.61
C PHE A 522 1.77 32.26 -14.38
N PRO A 523 0.84 32.55 -15.31
CA PRO A 523 -0.58 32.27 -15.13
C PRO A 523 -0.88 30.78 -14.87
N ILE A 524 -1.55 30.50 -13.76
CA ILE A 524 -1.91 29.14 -13.34
C ILE A 524 -3.18 28.68 -14.07
N ASN A 525 -3.16 27.46 -14.59
CA ASN A 525 -4.35 26.84 -15.19
C ASN A 525 -5.27 26.27 -14.10
N MET A 526 -6.38 26.97 -13.84
CA MET A 526 -7.34 26.62 -12.79
C MET A 526 -8.01 25.25 -12.96
N HIS A 527 -7.97 24.63 -14.15
CA HIS A 527 -8.50 23.27 -14.35
C HIS A 527 -7.68 22.20 -13.62
N GLN A 528 -6.45 22.52 -13.25
CA GLN A 528 -5.53 21.61 -12.57
C GLN A 528 -5.45 21.87 -11.06
N VAL A 529 -6.04 22.97 -10.59
CA VAL A 529 -6.14 23.32 -9.18
C VAL A 529 -7.28 22.52 -8.57
N ARG A 530 -7.00 21.79 -7.47
CA ARG A 530 -8.05 21.07 -6.76
C ARG A 530 -8.66 21.97 -5.70
N ILE A 531 -9.98 22.10 -5.74
CA ILE A 531 -10.76 22.86 -4.76
C ILE A 531 -11.67 21.88 -4.03
N PHE A 532 -11.52 21.79 -2.72
CA PHE A 532 -12.33 20.93 -1.87
C PHE A 532 -13.23 21.76 -0.97
N SER A 533 -14.53 21.48 -0.94
CA SER A 533 -15.40 22.00 0.12
C SER A 533 -15.24 21.14 1.37
N ILE A 534 -15.05 21.77 2.54
CA ILE A 534 -14.87 21.01 3.80
C ILE A 534 -16.19 20.65 4.49
N GLY A 535 -17.32 21.18 4.02
CA GLY A 535 -18.63 20.88 4.57
C GLY A 535 -18.72 21.15 6.08
N ASN A 536 -19.05 20.13 6.86
CA ASN A 536 -19.20 20.19 8.33
C ASN A 536 -17.97 19.71 9.11
N HIS A 537 -16.89 19.34 8.43
CA HIS A 537 -15.66 18.92 9.11
C HIS A 537 -15.02 20.11 9.82
N THR A 538 -14.56 19.88 11.05
CA THR A 538 -13.93 20.91 11.89
C THR A 538 -12.43 20.74 12.02
N GLN A 539 -11.87 19.58 11.66
CA GLN A 539 -10.42 19.33 11.69
C GLN A 539 -9.88 19.19 10.27
N ILE A 540 -8.78 19.89 10.02
CA ILE A 540 -8.04 19.87 8.75
C ILE A 540 -6.57 19.66 9.05
N VAL A 541 -5.92 18.80 8.27
CA VAL A 541 -4.46 18.65 8.24
C VAL A 541 -3.95 19.05 6.85
N LEU A 542 -2.94 19.89 6.82
CA LEU A 542 -2.23 20.36 5.64
C LEU A 542 -0.75 19.99 5.76
N SER A 543 -0.09 19.57 4.67
CA SER A 543 1.35 19.28 4.71
C SER A 543 2.06 19.51 3.38
N SER A 544 3.39 19.64 3.41
CA SER A 544 4.23 19.51 2.23
C SER A 544 4.35 18.04 1.77
N ASP A 545 5.06 17.80 0.68
CA ASP A 545 5.40 16.46 0.17
C ASP A 545 6.57 15.80 0.93
N GLY A 546 7.14 16.50 1.92
CA GLY A 546 8.16 15.99 2.84
C GLY A 546 7.73 14.82 3.73
N TYR A 547 6.42 14.54 3.78
CA TYR A 547 5.86 13.33 4.40
C TYR A 547 5.45 12.32 3.32
N PRO A 548 6.04 11.11 3.28
CA PRO A 548 5.65 10.06 2.33
C PRO A 548 4.16 9.65 2.39
N CYS A 549 3.51 9.86 3.53
CA CYS A 549 2.06 9.72 3.69
C CYS A 549 1.63 10.61 4.86
N LEU A 550 0.54 11.36 4.66
CA LEU A 550 -0.05 12.20 5.70
C LEU A 550 -1.04 11.41 6.57
N PHE A 551 -0.94 11.60 7.89
CA PHE A 551 -1.85 11.01 8.88
C PHE A 551 -2.58 12.10 9.70
N PRO A 552 -3.66 11.76 10.42
CA PRO A 552 -4.41 12.72 11.24
C PRO A 552 -3.63 13.34 12.41
N THR A 553 -2.51 12.74 12.80
CA THR A 553 -1.60 13.28 13.81
C THR A 553 -0.18 13.43 13.26
N LEU A 554 0.53 14.43 13.78
CA LEU A 554 1.93 14.72 13.47
C LEU A 554 2.80 13.52 13.84
N ARG A 555 2.53 12.88 14.98
CA ARG A 555 3.29 11.71 15.44
C ARG A 555 3.18 10.55 14.48
N GLU A 556 1.99 10.21 14.00
CA GLU A 556 1.82 9.14 13.01
C GLU A 556 2.56 9.46 11.69
N SER A 557 2.50 10.72 11.26
CA SER A 557 3.19 11.19 10.05
C SER A 557 4.72 11.11 10.18
N GLU A 558 5.27 11.58 11.29
CA GLU A 558 6.71 11.50 11.60
C GLU A 558 7.16 10.06 11.82
N CYS A 559 6.36 9.23 12.47
CA CYS A 559 6.67 7.81 12.61
C CYS A 559 6.76 7.09 11.27
N TYR A 560 5.81 7.34 10.35
CA TYR A 560 5.84 6.73 9.03
C TYR A 560 7.07 7.17 8.26
N LEU A 561 7.37 8.47 8.29
CA LEU A 561 8.60 9.02 7.73
C LEU A 561 9.84 8.31 8.31
N MET A 562 9.99 8.24 9.63
CA MET A 562 11.12 7.58 10.29
C MET A 562 11.30 6.13 9.82
N ASN A 563 10.21 5.37 9.69
CA ASN A 563 10.27 4.01 9.15
C ASN A 563 10.80 3.98 7.70
N ILE A 564 10.37 4.92 6.85
CA ILE A 564 10.92 5.06 5.49
C ILE A 564 12.40 5.43 5.54
N LEU A 565 12.81 6.41 6.35
CA LEU A 565 14.20 6.84 6.44
C LEU A 565 15.13 5.72 6.96
N GLU A 566 14.66 4.88 7.89
CA GLU A 566 15.44 3.77 8.43
C GLU A 566 15.57 2.61 7.43
N ASN A 567 14.48 2.26 6.73
CA ASN A 567 14.43 1.03 5.92
C ASN A 567 14.65 1.26 4.42
N ASP A 568 14.46 2.50 3.95
CA ASP A 568 14.65 2.93 2.56
C ASP A 568 15.16 4.39 2.51
N PRO A 569 16.36 4.69 3.09
CA PRO A 569 16.88 6.06 3.15
C PRO A 569 17.10 6.69 1.78
N LEU A 570 17.31 5.88 0.75
CA LEU A 570 17.45 6.33 -0.63
C LEU A 570 16.09 6.60 -1.30
N CYS A 571 14.96 6.27 -0.67
CA CYS A 571 13.61 6.46 -1.22
C CYS A 571 13.50 5.88 -2.63
N MET A 572 13.84 4.60 -2.79
CA MET A 572 13.86 3.91 -4.10
C MET A 572 13.11 2.57 -4.12
N ARG A 573 12.58 2.11 -2.97
CA ARG A 573 11.88 0.83 -2.83
C ARG A 573 10.50 0.98 -2.20
N GLN A 574 10.45 1.37 -0.93
CA GLN A 574 9.21 1.50 -0.14
C GLN A 574 8.45 2.76 -0.52
N TYR A 575 9.15 3.89 -0.58
CA TYR A 575 8.64 5.17 -1.05
C TYR A 575 9.58 5.66 -2.14
N LYS A 576 9.13 5.62 -3.40
CA LYS A 576 9.96 6.05 -4.52
C LYS A 576 9.79 7.54 -4.73
N SER A 577 10.87 8.29 -4.52
CA SER A 577 10.91 9.72 -4.78
C SER A 577 11.98 10.05 -5.82
N THR A 578 11.89 11.23 -6.44
CA THR A 578 12.92 11.74 -7.32
C THR A 578 14.23 12.03 -6.57
N LYS A 579 14.20 12.07 -5.24
CA LYS A 579 15.35 12.29 -4.33
C LYS A 579 15.29 11.31 -3.15
N GLY A 580 16.44 11.09 -2.51
CA GLY A 580 16.55 10.35 -1.24
C GLY A 580 17.35 11.17 -0.24
N ILE A 581 17.64 10.61 0.93
CA ILE A 581 18.51 11.24 1.93
C ILE A 581 19.89 11.48 1.29
N LYS A 582 20.41 12.70 1.47
CA LYS A 582 21.81 13.02 1.23
C LYS A 582 22.59 13.00 2.54
N LYS A 583 23.88 12.68 2.46
CA LYS A 583 24.77 12.70 3.63
C LYS A 583 24.74 14.07 4.32
N GLY A 584 24.39 14.08 5.61
CA GLY A 584 24.26 15.28 6.43
C GLY A 584 22.84 15.83 6.52
N ASN A 585 21.87 15.27 5.79
CA ASN A 585 20.47 15.65 5.90
C ASN A 585 19.77 14.80 6.95
N CYS A 586 18.83 15.39 7.69
CA CYS A 586 17.97 14.66 8.61
C CYS A 586 16.76 13.99 7.94
N SER A 587 16.51 14.28 6.66
CA SER A 587 15.40 13.74 5.86
C SER A 587 15.74 13.84 4.36
N PHE A 588 14.95 13.18 3.51
CA PHE A 588 15.04 13.35 2.05
C PHE A 588 14.50 14.71 1.58
N ASP A 589 13.64 15.33 2.39
CA ASP A 589 13.09 16.65 2.11
C ASP A 589 12.80 17.50 3.36
N ASP A 590 12.53 18.79 3.13
CA ASP A 590 11.99 19.72 4.12
C ASP A 590 10.56 19.31 4.50
N ARG A 591 10.09 19.73 5.68
CA ARG A 591 8.80 19.27 6.21
C ARG A 591 7.99 20.40 6.79
N ALA A 592 6.74 20.47 6.39
CA ALA A 592 5.71 21.28 7.00
C ALA A 592 4.46 20.42 7.26
N TYR A 593 3.97 20.46 8.49
CA TYR A 593 2.73 19.84 8.93
C TYR A 593 1.92 20.86 9.73
N LEU A 594 0.65 21.02 9.40
CA LEU A 594 -0.26 21.91 10.10
C LEU A 594 -1.62 21.22 10.29
N LYS A 595 -2.00 20.99 11.54
CA LYS A 595 -3.34 20.58 11.93
C LYS A 595 -4.06 21.73 12.61
N ILE A 596 -5.22 22.08 12.08
CA ILE A 596 -6.09 23.11 12.63
C ILE A 596 -7.46 22.54 12.99
N ARG A 597 -8.06 23.14 14.02
CA ARG A 597 -9.47 23.00 14.33
C ARG A 597 -10.20 24.31 14.05
N ILE A 598 -11.23 24.26 13.23
CA ILE A 598 -12.07 25.41 12.89
C ILE A 598 -12.96 25.76 14.08
N ASN A 599 -12.93 27.03 14.48
CA ASN A 599 -13.81 27.60 15.49
C ASN A 599 -15.10 28.03 14.77
N ARG A 600 -16.20 27.32 15.05
CA ARG A 600 -17.54 27.58 14.48
C ARG A 600 -18.54 27.93 15.56
#